data_AF-A0A1C6BVV5-F1
#
_entry.id   AF-A0A1C6BVV5-F1
#
_cell.length_a   1.000
_cell.length_b   1.000
_cell.length_c   1.000
_cell.angle_alpha   90.00
_cell.angle_beta   90.00
_cell.angle_gamma   90.00
#
_symmetry.space_group_name_H-M   'P 1'
#
loop_
_entity.id
_entity.type
_entity.pdbx_description
1 polymer ?
#
loop_
_entity_poly.entity_id
_entity_poly.type
_entity_poly.pdbx_seq_one_letter_code
_entity_poly.pdbx_strand_id
1 'polypeptide(L)'
;MKKRECAIVQDLLVLYEDGVLQEESMQMIEEHIRGCEECMRIYENTGKKLPISGGEEEASEKEQEDASAKVMRKLSKNLFYKNAVIFGVVVAVLLIGTVAVNEICNHYLYNGGGIAGMLYTIPADKIEVTELYQLKNGDIYCTLKSEKPIGVQWVSDWILPNDEIAENTENAVQEIGFRQKTLWEWDTSEYNQVSVVFATSRQGVLEESGEKIVQRCSEISYYGKTAEDKKILWQRGQAAEEAPEEIERRAIEEYVRDGQVGKAVQECENLGWDSEEEIAKVYQEDHDISRTYYDSAYTGENVLFQHDYDAVWSIEW
;
A
#
# COMPACT_ATOMS: atom_id res chain seq x y z
N MET A 1 66.89 53.08 -20.42
CA MET A 1 65.89 52.26 -21.14
C MET A 1 65.12 51.47 -20.08
N LYS A 2 63.79 51.48 -19.91
CA LYS A 2 62.64 51.98 -20.67
C LYS A 2 61.50 52.32 -19.66
N LYS A 3 61.16 53.60 -19.47
CA LYS A 3 60.08 54.04 -18.55
C LYS A 3 58.69 53.48 -18.91
N ARG A 4 58.49 53.11 -20.19
CA ARG A 4 57.27 52.47 -20.68
C ARG A 4 57.14 51.01 -20.22
N GLU A 5 58.26 50.28 -20.10
CA GLU A 5 58.21 48.89 -19.66
C GLU A 5 57.93 48.77 -18.16
N CYS A 6 58.47 49.68 -17.35
CA CYS A 6 58.16 49.72 -15.92
C CYS A 6 56.65 49.92 -15.66
N ALA A 7 55.98 50.78 -16.44
CA ALA A 7 54.54 50.99 -16.32
C ALA A 7 53.75 49.71 -16.68
N ILE A 8 54.14 49.03 -17.76
CA ILE A 8 53.51 47.76 -18.16
C ILE A 8 53.73 46.69 -17.09
N VAL A 9 54.96 46.57 -16.57
CA VAL A 9 55.27 45.59 -15.52
C VAL A 9 54.47 45.88 -14.25
N GLN A 10 54.38 47.15 -13.81
CA GLN A 10 53.60 47.56 -12.64
C GLN A 10 52.10 47.25 -12.78
N ASP A 11 51.51 47.53 -13.95
CA ASP A 11 50.09 47.20 -14.22
C ASP A 11 49.84 45.68 -14.20
N LEU A 12 50.83 44.90 -14.65
CA LEU A 12 50.74 43.44 -14.70
C LEU A 12 51.10 42.75 -13.37
N LEU A 13 51.64 43.47 -12.37
CA LEU A 13 52.01 42.86 -11.08
C LEU A 13 50.81 42.21 -10.37
N VAL A 14 49.62 42.83 -10.44
CA VAL A 14 48.40 42.28 -9.83
C VAL A 14 48.04 40.94 -10.47
N LEU A 15 48.09 40.87 -11.80
CA LEU A 15 47.78 39.64 -12.55
C LEU A 15 48.87 38.57 -12.39
N TYR A 16 50.12 38.98 -12.23
CA TYR A 16 51.23 38.10 -11.90
C TYR A 16 51.03 37.47 -10.52
N GLU A 17 50.58 38.24 -9.53
CA GLU A 17 50.25 37.72 -8.20
C GLU A 17 49.05 36.78 -8.19
N ASP A 18 48.06 37.03 -9.05
CA ASP A 18 46.89 36.18 -9.22
C ASP A 18 47.19 34.86 -9.96
N GLY A 19 48.40 34.71 -10.52
CA GLY A 19 48.85 33.48 -11.19
C GLY A 19 48.11 33.17 -12.50
N VAL A 20 47.53 34.20 -13.14
CA VAL A 20 46.69 34.07 -14.35
C VAL A 20 47.44 34.38 -15.65
N LEU A 21 48.74 34.71 -15.56
CA LEU A 21 49.58 35.03 -16.71
C LEU A 21 50.18 33.76 -17.34
N GLN A 22 50.43 33.83 -18.65
CA GLN A 22 51.16 32.78 -19.37
C GLN A 22 52.65 32.82 -19.01
N GLU A 23 53.31 31.67 -19.08
CA GLU A 23 54.71 31.48 -18.64
C GLU A 23 55.70 32.46 -19.29
N GLU A 24 55.56 32.73 -20.60
CA GLU A 24 56.39 33.70 -21.33
C GLU A 24 56.25 35.13 -20.77
N SER A 25 55.04 35.50 -20.34
CA SER A 25 54.77 36.82 -19.74
C SER A 25 55.29 36.90 -18.30
N MET A 26 55.25 35.80 -17.56
CA MET A 26 55.82 35.72 -16.21
C MET A 26 57.35 35.86 -16.23
N GLN A 27 58.04 35.15 -17.14
CA GLN A 27 59.49 35.25 -17.29
C GLN A 27 59.93 36.67 -17.63
N MET A 28 59.22 37.36 -18.52
CA MET A 28 59.51 38.76 -18.88
C MET A 28 59.38 39.70 -17.68
N ILE A 29 58.35 39.51 -16.84
CA ILE A 29 58.16 40.28 -15.61
C ILE A 29 59.29 40.01 -14.61
N GLU A 30 59.63 38.74 -14.36
CA GLU A 30 60.72 38.39 -13.44
C GLU A 30 62.08 38.93 -13.87
N GLU A 31 62.42 38.80 -15.16
CA GLU A 31 63.65 39.36 -15.72
C GLU A 31 63.70 40.88 -15.57
N HIS A 32 62.58 41.56 -15.79
CA HIS A 32 62.50 43.01 -15.61
C HIS A 32 62.64 43.43 -14.15
N ILE A 33 61.99 42.74 -13.21
CA ILE A 33 62.10 43.06 -11.78
C ILE A 33 63.54 42.83 -11.29
N ARG A 34 64.22 41.74 -11.73
CA ARG A 34 65.65 41.50 -11.42
C ARG A 34 66.58 42.57 -11.99
N GLY A 35 66.23 43.17 -13.13
CA GLY A 35 67.02 44.19 -13.82
C GLY A 35 66.67 45.65 -13.48
N CYS A 36 65.61 45.90 -12.69
CA CYS A 36 65.10 47.24 -12.43
C CYS A 36 64.85 47.49 -10.93
N GLU A 37 65.70 48.30 -10.31
CA GLU A 37 65.61 48.66 -8.88
C GLU A 37 64.25 49.25 -8.49
N GLU A 38 63.61 50.05 -9.35
CA GLU A 38 62.32 50.67 -9.03
C GLU A 38 61.18 49.65 -9.03
N CYS A 39 61.15 48.73 -9.99
CA CYS A 39 60.16 47.65 -10.02
C CYS A 39 60.39 46.64 -8.89
N MET A 40 61.66 46.39 -8.52
CA MET A 40 62.00 45.54 -7.38
C MET A 40 61.49 46.12 -6.06
N ARG A 41 61.71 47.42 -5.84
CA ARG A 41 61.23 48.11 -4.64
C ARG A 41 59.70 48.11 -4.52
N ILE A 42 59.00 48.26 -5.65
CA ILE A 42 57.52 48.21 -5.68
C ILE A 42 57.03 46.79 -5.36
N TYR A 43 57.66 45.76 -5.93
CA TYR A 43 57.30 44.38 -5.65
C TYR A 43 57.54 43.99 -4.18
N GLU A 44 58.67 44.40 -3.61
CA GLU A 44 59.03 44.15 -2.20
C GLU A 44 58.06 44.82 -1.20
N ASN A 45 57.53 46.00 -1.54
CA ASN A 45 56.51 46.67 -0.73
C ASN A 45 55.19 45.87 -0.62
N THR A 46 54.96 44.91 -1.52
CA THR A 46 53.82 43.98 -1.49
C THR A 46 54.07 42.76 -0.59
N GLY A 47 55.25 42.66 0.04
CA GLY A 47 55.55 41.68 1.09
C GLY A 47 55.96 40.28 0.60
N LYS A 48 56.20 40.10 -0.70
CA LYS A 48 56.59 38.81 -1.31
C LYS A 48 58.04 38.85 -1.83
N LYS A 49 58.76 37.72 -1.76
CA LYS A 49 60.10 37.55 -2.37
C LYS A 49 59.95 36.96 -3.77
N LEU A 50 60.78 37.38 -4.72
CA LEU A 50 60.81 36.77 -6.06
C LEU A 50 61.27 35.31 -5.94
N PRO A 51 60.73 34.39 -6.74
CA PRO A 51 61.34 33.08 -6.89
C PRO A 51 62.76 33.27 -7.46
N ILE A 52 63.76 32.74 -6.74
CA ILE A 52 65.16 32.77 -7.16
C ILE A 52 65.32 31.70 -8.23
N SER A 53 65.52 32.11 -9.48
CA SER A 53 65.89 31.20 -10.56
C SER A 53 67.40 31.02 -10.58
N GLY A 54 67.87 29.81 -10.25
CA GLY A 54 69.23 29.36 -10.56
C GLY A 54 69.84 28.43 -9.51
N GLY A 55 69.68 27.13 -9.71
CA GLY A 55 70.41 26.08 -8.99
C GLY A 55 69.51 24.88 -8.70
N GLU A 56 69.72 23.79 -9.43
CA GLU A 56 69.03 22.50 -9.31
C GLU A 56 69.00 22.01 -7.85
N GLU A 57 67.81 21.92 -7.26
CA GLU A 57 67.49 20.84 -6.35
C GLU A 57 66.38 20.03 -7.02
N GLU A 58 66.79 18.88 -7.56
CA GLU A 58 65.95 17.79 -8.03
C GLU A 58 65.08 17.26 -6.87
N ALA A 59 64.01 17.99 -6.53
CA ALA A 59 62.88 17.43 -5.78
C ALA A 59 61.87 16.95 -6.81
N SER A 60 61.91 15.64 -7.05
CA SER A 60 61.29 14.95 -8.17
C SER A 60 59.86 15.39 -8.52
N GLU A 61 59.58 15.55 -9.80
CA GLU A 61 58.23 15.60 -10.39
C GLU A 61 57.34 14.44 -9.87
N LYS A 62 57.95 13.33 -9.44
CA LYS A 62 57.29 12.19 -8.80
C LYS A 62 56.71 12.48 -7.42
N GLU A 63 57.23 13.42 -6.63
CA GLU A 63 56.68 13.70 -5.29
C GLU A 63 55.53 14.71 -5.33
N GLN A 64 55.56 15.67 -6.26
CA GLN A 64 54.47 16.63 -6.45
C GLN A 64 53.28 16.02 -7.21
N GLU A 65 53.51 15.15 -8.20
CA GLU A 65 52.45 14.35 -8.85
C GLU A 65 51.83 13.34 -7.87
N ASP A 66 52.61 12.73 -6.98
CA ASP A 66 52.09 11.73 -6.03
C ASP A 66 51.34 12.37 -4.85
N ALA A 67 51.73 13.58 -4.44
CA ALA A 67 50.97 14.38 -3.47
C ALA A 67 49.66 14.94 -4.06
N SER A 68 49.70 15.50 -5.27
CA SER A 68 48.51 16.02 -5.95
C SER A 68 47.58 14.89 -6.39
N ALA A 69 48.08 13.75 -6.87
CA ALA A 69 47.28 12.56 -7.17
C ALA A 69 46.67 11.90 -5.91
N LYS A 70 47.37 11.90 -4.76
CA LYS A 70 46.80 11.43 -3.47
C LYS A 70 45.69 12.36 -2.96
N VAL A 71 45.85 13.67 -3.10
CA VAL A 71 44.83 14.66 -2.75
C VAL A 71 43.64 14.57 -3.71
N MET A 72 43.87 14.46 -5.03
CA MET A 72 42.82 14.24 -6.04
C MET A 72 42.07 12.92 -5.82
N ARG A 73 42.75 11.84 -5.45
CA ARG A 73 42.13 10.53 -5.09
C ARG A 73 41.33 10.59 -3.79
N LYS A 74 41.78 11.33 -2.78
CA LYS A 74 41.03 11.51 -1.52
C LYS A 74 39.81 12.40 -1.73
N LEU A 75 39.94 13.47 -2.50
CA LEU A 75 38.84 14.37 -2.85
C LEU A 75 37.84 13.68 -3.77
N SER A 76 38.28 12.89 -4.76
CA SER A 76 37.39 12.13 -5.64
C SER A 76 36.64 11.04 -4.89
N LYS A 77 37.29 10.31 -3.96
CA LYS A 77 36.59 9.34 -3.09
C LYS A 77 35.58 10.00 -2.15
N ASN A 78 35.90 11.18 -1.59
CA ASN A 78 34.96 11.90 -0.73
C ASN A 78 33.77 12.46 -1.51
N LEU A 79 34.00 12.95 -2.74
CA LEU A 79 32.94 13.42 -3.63
C LEU A 79 32.09 12.26 -4.16
N PHE A 80 32.71 11.13 -4.51
CA PHE A 80 31.99 9.94 -4.95
C PHE A 80 31.16 9.33 -3.83
N TYR A 81 31.68 9.29 -2.59
CA TYR A 81 30.92 8.83 -1.42
C TYR A 81 29.77 9.78 -1.08
N LYS A 82 30.01 11.10 -1.09
CA LYS A 82 28.94 12.10 -0.89
C LYS A 82 27.85 11.99 -1.96
N ASN A 83 28.24 11.86 -3.23
CA ASN A 83 27.29 11.71 -4.34
C ASN A 83 26.57 10.37 -4.29
N ALA A 84 27.23 9.28 -3.87
CA ALA A 84 26.59 7.98 -3.68
C ALA A 84 25.60 7.96 -2.52
N VAL A 85 25.90 8.66 -1.41
CA VAL A 85 24.96 8.85 -0.29
C VAL A 85 23.76 9.67 -0.74
N ILE A 86 23.96 10.79 -1.44
CA ILE A 86 22.87 11.61 -1.98
C ILE A 86 22.01 10.79 -2.95
N PHE A 87 22.63 10.06 -3.87
CA PHE A 87 21.92 9.19 -4.81
C PHE A 87 21.15 8.09 -4.09
N GLY A 88 21.76 7.45 -3.08
CA GLY A 88 21.08 6.45 -2.24
C GLY A 88 19.88 7.02 -1.50
N VAL A 89 19.99 8.24 -0.97
CA VAL A 89 18.86 8.95 -0.33
C VAL A 89 17.77 9.27 -1.35
N VAL A 90 18.11 9.74 -2.55
CA VAL A 90 17.13 10.03 -3.61
C VAL A 90 16.39 8.76 -4.03
N VAL A 91 17.11 7.65 -4.25
CA VAL A 91 16.49 6.35 -4.58
C VAL A 91 15.61 5.86 -3.44
N ALA A 92 16.06 5.96 -2.18
CA ALA A 92 15.26 5.58 -1.03
C ALA A 92 13.98 6.43 -0.92
N VAL A 93 14.06 7.74 -1.13
CA VAL A 93 12.89 8.64 -1.13
C VAL A 93 11.92 8.29 -2.27
N LEU A 94 12.44 7.96 -3.46
CA LEU A 94 11.59 7.53 -4.58
C LEU A 94 10.89 6.20 -4.29
N LEU A 95 11.60 5.22 -3.74
CA LEU A 95 11.02 3.93 -3.35
C LEU A 95 9.96 4.09 -2.26
N ILE A 96 10.27 4.84 -1.20
CA ILE A 96 9.31 5.16 -0.13
C ILE A 96 8.11 5.91 -0.70
N GLY A 97 8.34 6.85 -1.62
CA GLY A 97 7.28 7.57 -2.33
C GLY A 97 6.37 6.65 -3.13
N THR A 98 6.92 5.71 -3.89
CA THR A 98 6.11 4.75 -4.67
C THR A 98 5.31 3.80 -3.78
N VAL A 99 5.89 3.32 -2.68
CA VAL A 99 5.19 2.46 -1.71
C VAL A 99 4.10 3.26 -0.99
N ALA A 100 4.40 4.46 -0.52
CA ALA A 100 3.42 5.33 0.14
C ALA A 100 2.29 5.73 -0.81
N VAL A 101 2.57 6.04 -2.07
CA VAL A 101 1.54 6.31 -3.08
C VAL A 101 0.71 5.07 -3.34
N ASN A 102 1.31 3.88 -3.45
CA ASN A 102 0.57 2.64 -3.64
C ASN A 102 -0.34 2.32 -2.45
N GLU A 103 0.14 2.47 -1.22
CA GLU A 103 -0.65 2.27 -0.01
C GLU A 103 -1.78 3.29 0.12
N ILE A 104 -1.49 4.58 -0.12
CA ILE A 104 -2.50 5.64 -0.09
C ILE A 104 -3.53 5.43 -1.21
N CYS A 105 -3.10 5.09 -2.42
CA CYS A 105 -4.00 4.77 -3.53
C CYS A 105 -4.82 3.53 -3.21
N ASN A 106 -4.25 2.47 -2.65
CA ASN A 106 -5.01 1.28 -2.28
C ASN A 106 -6.04 1.59 -1.20
N HIS A 107 -5.64 2.34 -0.18
CA HIS A 107 -6.52 2.75 0.90
C HIS A 107 -7.65 3.68 0.45
N TYR A 108 -7.38 4.65 -0.44
CA TYR A 108 -8.39 5.61 -0.90
C TYR A 108 -9.18 5.16 -2.14
N LEU A 109 -8.65 4.23 -2.93
CA LEU A 109 -9.35 3.70 -4.11
C LEU A 109 -10.12 2.43 -3.74
N TYR A 110 -9.50 1.45 -3.07
CA TYR A 110 -10.06 0.09 -2.98
C TYR A 110 -10.69 -0.30 -1.64
N ASN A 111 -10.49 0.44 -0.54
CA ASN A 111 -11.28 0.18 0.68
C ASN A 111 -12.76 0.50 0.46
N GLY A 112 -13.64 -0.17 1.22
CA GLY A 112 -15.10 -0.09 1.09
C GLY A 112 -15.74 1.31 1.18
N GLY A 113 -14.99 2.33 1.60
CA GLY A 113 -15.41 3.75 1.60
C GLY A 113 -14.63 4.67 0.64
N GLY A 114 -13.73 4.12 -0.18
CA GLY A 114 -12.90 4.86 -1.12
C GLY A 114 -13.62 5.29 -2.40
N ILE A 115 -12.94 6.04 -3.28
CA ILE A 115 -13.53 6.55 -4.53
C ILE A 115 -13.95 5.41 -5.46
N ALA A 116 -13.20 4.31 -5.54
CA ALA A 116 -13.62 3.16 -6.35
C ALA A 116 -14.79 2.42 -5.70
N GLY A 117 -14.83 2.34 -4.36
CA GLY A 117 -16.02 1.92 -3.62
C GLY A 117 -17.25 2.72 -4.06
N MET A 118 -17.24 4.05 -3.91
CA MET A 118 -18.37 4.91 -4.32
C MET A 118 -18.75 4.78 -5.81
N LEU A 119 -17.78 4.63 -6.72
CA LEU A 119 -18.04 4.51 -8.16
C LEU A 119 -18.64 3.16 -8.55
N TYR A 120 -18.17 2.08 -7.94
CA TYR A 120 -18.53 0.72 -8.32
C TYR A 120 -19.58 0.10 -7.38
N THR A 121 -19.92 0.69 -6.23
CA THR A 121 -21.00 0.18 -5.38
C THR A 121 -22.34 0.17 -6.14
N ILE A 122 -23.03 -0.96 -6.04
CA ILE A 122 -24.35 -1.16 -6.63
C ILE A 122 -25.37 -0.40 -5.78
N PRO A 123 -26.19 0.50 -6.37
CA PRO A 123 -27.23 1.20 -5.62
C PRO A 123 -28.26 0.25 -5.01
N ALA A 124 -28.87 0.65 -3.89
CA ALA A 124 -29.79 -0.22 -3.16
C ALA A 124 -31.08 -0.52 -3.96
N ASP A 125 -31.51 0.40 -4.83
CA ASP A 125 -32.66 0.20 -5.73
C ASP A 125 -32.41 -0.83 -6.86
N LYS A 126 -31.15 -1.23 -7.08
CA LYS A 126 -30.74 -2.24 -8.07
C LYS A 126 -30.57 -3.64 -7.49
N ILE A 127 -30.83 -3.80 -6.20
CA ILE A 127 -30.79 -5.09 -5.52
C ILE A 127 -32.20 -5.59 -5.28
N GLU A 128 -32.47 -6.81 -5.73
CA GLU A 128 -33.69 -7.55 -5.49
C GLU A 128 -33.48 -8.58 -4.38
N VAL A 129 -34.43 -8.68 -3.45
CA VAL A 129 -34.45 -9.75 -2.45
C VAL A 129 -35.31 -10.86 -3.03
N THR A 130 -34.68 -11.97 -3.38
CA THR A 130 -35.35 -13.10 -4.06
C THR A 130 -35.84 -14.16 -3.08
N GLU A 131 -35.09 -14.35 -1.99
CA GLU A 131 -35.40 -15.31 -0.93
C GLU A 131 -35.13 -14.64 0.41
N LEU A 132 -36.05 -14.78 1.36
CA LEU A 132 -35.92 -14.28 2.72
C LEU A 132 -36.63 -15.22 3.68
N TYR A 133 -35.87 -16.02 4.40
CA TYR A 133 -36.40 -17.04 5.31
C TYR A 133 -35.78 -16.92 6.69
N GLN A 134 -36.56 -17.29 7.70
CA GLN A 134 -36.07 -17.52 9.05
C GLN A 134 -35.72 -19.00 9.22
N LEU A 135 -34.45 -19.27 9.53
CA LEU A 135 -33.94 -20.60 9.83
C LEU A 135 -34.45 -21.08 11.20
N LYS A 136 -34.43 -22.39 11.45
CA LYS A 136 -34.88 -22.96 12.74
C LYS A 136 -34.09 -22.50 13.94
N ASN A 137 -32.81 -22.15 13.76
CA ASN A 137 -31.98 -21.57 14.82
C ASN A 137 -32.30 -20.07 15.07
N GLY A 138 -33.15 -19.47 14.25
CA GLY A 138 -33.60 -18.09 14.34
C GLY A 138 -32.79 -17.10 13.49
N ASP A 139 -31.77 -17.55 12.78
CA ASP A 139 -31.00 -16.73 11.83
C ASP A 139 -31.81 -16.42 10.56
N ILE A 140 -31.36 -15.42 9.80
CA ILE A 140 -32.04 -14.99 8.58
C ILE A 140 -31.22 -15.40 7.35
N TYR A 141 -31.79 -16.28 6.52
CA TYR A 141 -31.27 -16.59 5.20
C TYR A 141 -31.81 -15.59 4.19
N CYS A 142 -30.93 -14.97 3.42
CA CYS A 142 -31.29 -13.96 2.44
C CYS A 142 -30.52 -14.17 1.14
N THR A 143 -31.24 -14.13 0.03
CA THR A 143 -30.63 -14.19 -1.31
C THR A 143 -30.90 -12.91 -2.07
N LEU A 144 -29.80 -12.22 -2.39
CA LEU A 144 -29.79 -10.94 -3.06
C LEU A 144 -29.37 -11.11 -4.51
N LYS A 145 -30.12 -10.46 -5.42
CA LYS A 145 -29.87 -10.48 -6.85
C LYS A 145 -29.66 -9.09 -7.39
N SER A 146 -28.70 -8.94 -8.29
CA SER A 146 -28.37 -7.72 -9.02
C SER A 146 -28.57 -7.96 -10.53
N GLU A 147 -28.91 -6.92 -11.28
CA GLU A 147 -28.89 -6.99 -12.75
C GLU A 147 -27.46 -7.09 -13.31
N LYS A 148 -26.49 -6.54 -12.59
CA LYS A 148 -25.08 -6.52 -12.98
C LYS A 148 -24.27 -7.55 -12.21
N PRO A 149 -23.19 -8.11 -12.80
CA PRO A 149 -22.29 -9.01 -12.09
C PRO A 149 -21.72 -8.36 -10.83
N ILE A 150 -21.76 -9.12 -9.74
CA ILE A 150 -21.22 -8.75 -8.44
C ILE A 150 -19.72 -9.11 -8.43
N GLY A 151 -18.90 -8.20 -7.92
CA GLY A 151 -17.45 -8.34 -7.82
C GLY A 151 -17.02 -8.64 -6.39
N VAL A 152 -16.95 -7.62 -5.53
CA VAL A 152 -16.60 -7.79 -4.12
C VAL A 152 -17.81 -7.54 -3.25
N GLN A 153 -18.06 -8.47 -2.32
CA GLN A 153 -19.03 -8.34 -1.25
C GLN A 153 -18.33 -7.77 -0.01
N TRP A 154 -19.01 -6.85 0.68
CA TRP A 154 -18.70 -6.61 2.08
C TRP A 154 -19.94 -6.91 2.91
N VAL A 155 -19.72 -7.58 4.03
CA VAL A 155 -20.69 -7.68 5.11
C VAL A 155 -20.06 -6.92 6.26
N SER A 156 -20.80 -5.98 6.84
CA SER A 156 -20.34 -5.28 8.02
C SER A 156 -20.21 -6.30 9.16
N ASP A 157 -19.26 -6.05 10.05
CA ASP A 157 -19.41 -6.56 11.41
C ASP A 157 -20.72 -6.03 12.02
N TRP A 158 -21.02 -6.47 13.23
CA TRP A 158 -22.16 -5.96 13.98
C TRP A 158 -21.92 -4.50 14.34
N ILE A 159 -22.72 -3.60 13.76
CA ILE A 159 -22.73 -2.18 14.08
C ILE A 159 -23.47 -2.00 15.40
N LEU A 160 -22.76 -1.51 16.40
CA LEU A 160 -23.23 -1.39 17.78
C LEU A 160 -23.64 0.05 18.09
N PRO A 161 -24.79 0.31 18.74
CA PRO A 161 -25.25 1.66 19.05
C PRO A 161 -24.24 2.59 19.73
N ASN A 162 -23.39 2.08 20.62
CA ASN A 162 -22.36 2.89 21.28
C ASN A 162 -20.93 2.58 20.79
N ASP A 163 -20.77 1.78 19.72
CA ASP A 163 -19.47 1.31 19.21
C ASP A 163 -18.59 0.57 20.26
N GLU A 164 -19.19 0.11 21.36
CA GLU A 164 -18.51 -0.61 22.43
C GLU A 164 -18.64 -2.12 22.23
N ILE A 165 -17.52 -2.79 21.92
CA ILE A 165 -17.48 -4.25 21.66
C ILE A 165 -18.11 -5.05 22.81
N ALA A 166 -17.92 -4.59 24.04
CA ALA A 166 -18.37 -5.26 25.26
C ALA A 166 -19.80 -4.92 25.69
N GLU A 167 -20.60 -4.22 24.88
CA GLU A 167 -21.94 -3.81 25.27
C GLU A 167 -22.97 -4.93 25.10
N ASN A 168 -23.92 -5.01 26.04
CA ASN A 168 -25.16 -5.74 25.85
C ASN A 168 -26.12 -4.85 25.06
N THR A 169 -26.62 -5.32 23.92
CA THR A 169 -27.52 -4.53 23.09
C THR A 169 -28.59 -5.35 22.40
N GLU A 170 -29.77 -4.75 22.28
CA GLU A 170 -30.88 -5.26 21.50
C GLU A 170 -30.95 -4.61 20.11
N ASN A 171 -30.12 -3.60 19.85
CA ASN A 171 -30.24 -2.71 18.70
C ASN A 171 -29.02 -2.77 17.78
N ALA A 172 -28.32 -3.91 17.74
CA ALA A 172 -27.23 -4.08 16.78
C ALA A 172 -27.78 -4.09 15.34
N VAL A 173 -26.98 -3.63 14.39
CA VAL A 173 -27.33 -3.58 12.97
C VAL A 173 -26.30 -4.36 12.16
N GLN A 174 -26.76 -5.08 11.15
CA GLN A 174 -25.90 -5.70 10.14
C GLN A 174 -26.18 -5.06 8.78
N GLU A 175 -25.12 -4.74 8.06
CA GLU A 175 -25.16 -4.13 6.75
C GLU A 175 -24.41 -4.99 5.75
N ILE A 176 -24.94 -5.10 4.54
CA ILE A 176 -24.28 -5.78 3.43
C ILE A 176 -24.24 -4.83 2.25
N GLY A 177 -23.20 -4.92 1.43
CA GLY A 177 -23.21 -4.26 0.15
C GLY A 177 -22.31 -4.92 -0.88
N PHE A 178 -22.53 -4.51 -2.12
CA PHE A 178 -21.87 -5.12 -3.26
C PHE A 178 -21.19 -4.07 -4.13
N ARG A 179 -19.97 -4.38 -4.53
CA ARG A 179 -19.28 -3.70 -5.62
C ARG A 179 -19.61 -4.42 -6.93
N GLN A 180 -19.92 -3.65 -7.96
CA GLN A 180 -20.03 -4.15 -9.32
C GLN A 180 -18.67 -4.69 -9.78
N LYS A 181 -18.68 -5.83 -10.47
CA LYS A 181 -17.50 -6.40 -11.10
C LYS A 181 -16.89 -5.41 -12.10
N THR A 182 -15.57 -5.32 -12.06
CA THR A 182 -14.73 -4.45 -12.87
C THR A 182 -14.04 -5.22 -13.99
N LEU A 183 -13.70 -4.53 -15.08
CA LEU A 183 -13.15 -5.16 -16.30
C LEU A 183 -11.78 -5.82 -16.12
N TRP A 184 -11.06 -5.51 -15.04
CA TRP A 184 -9.72 -6.05 -14.73
C TRP A 184 -9.76 -7.19 -13.71
N GLU A 185 -10.93 -7.56 -13.20
CA GLU A 185 -11.12 -8.82 -12.50
C GLU A 185 -11.16 -9.92 -13.55
N TRP A 186 -10.04 -10.63 -13.69
CA TRP A 186 -9.89 -11.74 -14.64
C TRP A 186 -10.61 -13.02 -14.21
N ASP A 187 -11.22 -13.01 -13.03
CA ASP A 187 -12.18 -14.00 -12.62
C ASP A 187 -13.32 -14.04 -13.66
N THR A 188 -13.65 -15.24 -14.13
CA THR A 188 -14.55 -15.50 -15.25
C THR A 188 -15.97 -15.89 -14.82
N SER A 189 -16.24 -15.97 -13.51
CA SER A 189 -17.58 -16.25 -12.99
C SER A 189 -18.36 -14.96 -12.79
N GLU A 190 -19.35 -14.72 -13.63
CA GLU A 190 -20.31 -13.63 -13.44
C GLU A 190 -21.47 -14.15 -12.59
N TYR A 191 -21.33 -14.06 -11.27
CA TYR A 191 -22.47 -14.25 -10.39
C TYR A 191 -23.21 -12.92 -10.23
N ASN A 192 -24.51 -12.97 -10.40
CA ASN A 192 -25.42 -11.84 -10.21
C ASN A 192 -26.35 -12.06 -9.02
N GLN A 193 -26.13 -13.14 -8.28
CA GLN A 193 -26.92 -13.56 -7.14
C GLN A 193 -25.96 -14.08 -6.06
N VAL A 194 -26.24 -13.71 -4.81
CA VAL A 194 -25.46 -14.11 -3.63
C VAL A 194 -26.43 -14.46 -2.51
N SER A 195 -26.19 -15.58 -1.84
CA SER A 195 -26.91 -15.99 -0.64
C SER A 195 -26.05 -15.74 0.58
N VAL A 196 -26.66 -15.24 1.66
CA VAL A 196 -25.96 -14.91 2.91
C VAL A 196 -26.84 -15.28 4.09
N VAL A 197 -26.21 -15.76 5.17
CA VAL A 197 -26.89 -16.04 6.44
C VAL A 197 -26.49 -14.99 7.47
N PHE A 198 -27.48 -14.27 8.00
CA PHE A 198 -27.29 -13.25 9.01
C PHE A 198 -27.65 -13.79 10.39
N ALA A 199 -26.68 -13.75 11.30
CA ALA A 199 -26.90 -14.13 12.69
C ALA A 199 -27.86 -13.16 13.38
N THR A 200 -28.91 -13.64 14.05
CA THR A 200 -29.85 -12.72 14.75
C THR A 200 -29.44 -12.43 16.19
N SER A 201 -28.56 -13.25 16.75
CA SER A 201 -27.95 -12.99 18.06
C SER A 201 -26.54 -13.56 18.13
N ARG A 202 -25.70 -12.94 18.95
CA ARG A 202 -24.41 -13.48 19.36
C ARG A 202 -24.20 -13.29 20.86
N GLN A 203 -23.45 -14.21 21.45
CA GLN A 203 -23.11 -14.18 22.86
C GLN A 203 -21.59 -14.30 23.00
N GLY A 204 -21.02 -13.56 23.94
CA GLY A 204 -19.60 -13.58 24.25
C GLY A 204 -19.36 -13.50 25.75
N VAL A 205 -18.12 -13.74 26.17
CA VAL A 205 -17.70 -13.58 27.56
C VAL A 205 -16.48 -12.67 27.59
N LEU A 206 -16.52 -11.61 28.41
CA LEU A 206 -15.36 -10.77 28.64
C LEU A 206 -14.26 -11.57 29.36
N GLU A 207 -13.06 -11.61 28.80
CA GLU A 207 -11.93 -12.33 29.41
C GLU A 207 -11.55 -11.76 30.79
N GLU A 208 -11.64 -10.44 30.97
CA GLU A 208 -11.21 -9.78 32.20
C GLU A 208 -12.21 -9.94 33.36
N SER A 209 -13.51 -9.87 33.06
CA SER A 209 -14.57 -9.86 34.09
C SER A 209 -15.36 -11.16 34.17
N GLY A 210 -15.27 -12.03 33.15
CA GLY A 210 -16.14 -13.19 32.99
C GLY A 210 -17.60 -12.83 32.71
N GLU A 211 -17.90 -11.57 32.42
CA GLU A 211 -19.26 -11.10 32.19
C GLU A 211 -19.77 -11.58 30.84
N LYS A 212 -21.02 -12.06 30.81
CA LYS A 212 -21.69 -12.48 29.59
C LYS A 212 -22.23 -11.27 28.85
N ILE A 213 -21.83 -11.14 27.59
CA ILE A 213 -22.33 -10.13 26.67
C ILE A 213 -23.30 -10.80 25.71
N VAL A 214 -24.46 -10.20 25.52
CA VAL A 214 -25.48 -10.63 24.56
C VAL A 214 -25.80 -9.47 23.64
N GLN A 215 -25.65 -9.71 22.35
CA GLN A 215 -25.94 -8.73 21.30
C GLN A 215 -26.96 -9.33 20.36
N ARG A 216 -28.04 -8.59 20.10
CA ARG A 216 -29.13 -9.03 19.23
C ARG A 216 -29.32 -8.05 18.07
N CYS A 217 -29.48 -8.60 16.86
CA CYS A 217 -29.65 -7.85 15.63
C CYS A 217 -31.08 -7.33 15.49
N SER A 218 -31.23 -6.01 15.34
CA SER A 218 -32.51 -5.32 15.20
C SER A 218 -32.87 -5.04 13.74
N GLU A 219 -31.86 -4.87 12.89
CA GLU A 219 -32.03 -4.53 11.48
C GLU A 219 -30.91 -5.17 10.64
N ILE A 220 -31.29 -5.76 9.52
CA ILE A 220 -30.40 -6.18 8.45
C ILE A 220 -30.73 -5.32 7.24
N SER A 221 -29.71 -4.75 6.61
CA SER A 221 -29.92 -3.79 5.53
C SER A 221 -28.83 -3.86 4.48
N TYR A 222 -29.21 -3.49 3.26
CA TYR A 222 -28.29 -3.28 2.16
C TYR A 222 -27.85 -1.82 2.12
N TYR A 223 -26.54 -1.61 2.09
CA TYR A 223 -25.92 -0.29 1.96
C TYR A 223 -25.45 -0.10 0.51
N GLY A 224 -25.98 0.94 -0.13
CA GLY A 224 -25.68 1.32 -1.50
C GLY A 224 -24.56 2.37 -1.58
N LYS A 225 -24.71 3.38 -2.43
CA LYS A 225 -23.65 4.35 -2.73
C LYS A 225 -23.34 5.34 -1.62
N THR A 226 -24.31 5.61 -0.76
CA THR A 226 -24.24 6.63 0.30
C THR A 226 -24.97 6.14 1.54
N ALA A 227 -24.73 6.79 2.68
CA ALA A 227 -25.45 6.47 3.92
C ALA A 227 -26.98 6.62 3.82
N GLU A 228 -27.48 7.44 2.88
CA GLU A 228 -28.92 7.59 2.61
C GLU A 228 -29.44 6.55 1.60
N ASP A 229 -28.57 5.94 0.79
CA ASP A 229 -28.90 4.91 -0.19
C ASP A 229 -28.92 3.54 0.50
N LYS A 230 -29.97 3.32 1.31
CA LYS A 230 -30.12 2.13 2.14
C LYS A 230 -31.42 1.39 1.81
N LYS A 231 -31.38 0.06 1.79
CA LYS A 231 -32.57 -0.79 1.66
C LYS A 231 -32.64 -1.76 2.83
N ILE A 232 -33.71 -1.65 3.62
CA ILE A 232 -33.95 -2.57 4.73
C ILE A 232 -34.33 -3.94 4.15
N LEU A 233 -33.59 -4.97 4.56
CA LEU A 233 -33.82 -6.35 4.12
C LEU A 233 -34.70 -7.08 5.14
N TRP A 234 -34.46 -6.83 6.43
CA TRP A 234 -35.22 -7.42 7.52
C TRP A 234 -35.13 -6.56 8.78
N GLN A 235 -36.20 -6.57 9.59
CA GLN A 235 -36.22 -5.97 10.93
C GLN A 235 -36.74 -6.96 11.96
N ARG A 236 -36.26 -6.86 13.20
CA ARG A 236 -36.74 -7.72 14.28
C ARG A 236 -38.24 -7.53 14.49
N GLY A 237 -38.96 -8.64 14.53
CA GLY A 237 -40.41 -8.67 14.64
C GLY A 237 -41.16 -8.62 13.30
N GLN A 238 -40.45 -8.43 12.19
CA GLN A 238 -40.98 -8.73 10.86
C GLN A 238 -41.19 -10.23 10.72
N ALA A 239 -42.37 -10.64 10.24
CA ALA A 239 -42.62 -12.03 9.89
C ALA A 239 -41.79 -12.39 8.64
N ALA A 240 -40.91 -13.37 8.78
CA ALA A 240 -40.26 -14.07 7.67
C ALA A 240 -40.81 -15.48 7.60
N GLU A 241 -40.88 -16.07 6.41
CA GLU A 241 -41.33 -17.44 6.24
C GLU A 241 -40.32 -18.40 6.87
N GLU A 242 -40.81 -19.48 7.48
CA GLU A 242 -39.93 -20.52 8.02
C GLU A 242 -39.20 -21.21 6.87
N ALA A 243 -37.89 -21.39 7.02
CA ALA A 243 -37.06 -21.98 6.00
C ALA A 243 -37.46 -23.44 5.72
N PRO A 244 -37.73 -23.81 4.45
CA PRO A 244 -37.88 -25.21 4.08
C PRO A 244 -36.54 -25.94 4.22
N GLU A 245 -36.59 -27.26 4.27
CA GLU A 245 -35.41 -28.13 4.47
C GLU A 245 -34.28 -27.86 3.46
N GLU A 246 -34.61 -27.49 2.22
CA GLU A 246 -33.64 -27.12 1.18
C GLU A 246 -32.88 -25.83 1.52
N ILE A 247 -33.56 -24.83 2.10
CA ILE A 247 -32.92 -23.58 2.53
C ILE A 247 -32.02 -23.83 3.74
N GLU A 248 -32.44 -24.70 4.65
CA GLU A 248 -31.62 -25.11 5.79
C GLU A 248 -30.31 -25.76 5.32
N ARG A 249 -30.33 -26.62 4.29
CA ARG A 249 -29.10 -27.21 3.71
C ARG A 249 -28.20 -26.16 3.08
N ARG A 250 -28.77 -25.24 2.29
CA ARG A 250 -28.01 -24.11 1.73
C ARG A 250 -27.42 -23.23 2.83
N ALA A 251 -28.11 -23.05 3.95
CA ALA A 251 -27.55 -22.31 5.09
C ALA A 251 -26.35 -23.04 5.72
N ILE A 252 -26.37 -24.37 5.81
CA ILE A 252 -25.21 -25.18 6.24
C ILE A 252 -24.02 -24.97 5.29
N GLU A 253 -24.25 -25.00 3.97
CA GLU A 253 -23.21 -24.72 2.96
C GLU A 253 -22.59 -23.34 3.18
N GLU A 254 -23.40 -22.30 3.39
CA GLU A 254 -22.91 -20.95 3.65
C GLU A 254 -22.14 -20.86 4.98
N TYR A 255 -22.57 -21.54 6.06
CA TYR A 255 -21.80 -21.60 7.30
C TYR A 255 -20.42 -22.24 7.11
N VAL A 256 -20.33 -23.31 6.30
CA VAL A 256 -19.04 -23.96 6.00
C VAL A 256 -18.14 -23.04 5.18
N ARG A 257 -18.69 -22.39 4.14
CA ARG A 257 -17.96 -21.41 3.31
C ARG A 257 -17.47 -20.23 4.12
N ASP A 258 -18.26 -19.72 5.06
CA ASP A 258 -17.84 -18.65 5.98
C ASP A 258 -16.84 -19.11 7.07
N GLY A 259 -16.41 -20.37 7.04
CA GLY A 259 -15.47 -20.94 8.02
C GLY A 259 -16.10 -21.27 9.38
N GLN A 260 -17.42 -21.15 9.52
CA GLN A 260 -18.19 -21.46 10.73
C GLN A 260 -18.53 -22.95 10.84
N VAL A 261 -17.54 -23.82 10.61
CA VAL A 261 -17.73 -25.28 10.54
C VAL A 261 -18.32 -25.85 11.83
N GLY A 262 -17.90 -25.35 13.00
CA GLY A 262 -18.45 -25.79 14.29
C GLY A 262 -19.95 -25.50 14.43
N LYS A 263 -20.40 -24.34 13.92
CA LYS A 263 -21.82 -23.99 13.86
C LYS A 263 -22.56 -24.89 12.87
N ALA A 264 -21.99 -25.12 11.70
CA ALA A 264 -22.57 -26.02 10.69
C ALA A 264 -22.81 -27.44 11.26
N VAL A 265 -21.84 -28.00 11.99
CA VAL A 265 -21.98 -29.29 12.69
C VAL A 265 -23.15 -29.25 13.66
N GLN A 266 -23.18 -28.24 14.53
CA GLN A 266 -24.22 -28.12 15.56
C GLN A 266 -25.62 -28.01 14.94
N GLU A 267 -25.78 -27.24 13.86
CA GLU A 267 -27.07 -27.09 13.21
C GLU A 267 -27.50 -28.35 12.46
N CYS A 268 -26.57 -29.07 11.81
CA CYS A 268 -26.85 -30.41 11.27
C CYS A 268 -27.39 -31.34 12.36
N GLU A 269 -26.76 -31.38 13.53
CA GLU A 269 -27.21 -32.22 14.66
C GLU A 269 -28.60 -31.80 15.17
N ASN A 270 -28.86 -30.49 15.30
CA ASN A 270 -30.16 -29.94 15.68
C ASN A 270 -31.27 -30.31 14.67
N LEU A 271 -30.92 -30.37 13.39
CA LEU A 271 -31.81 -30.75 12.29
C LEU A 271 -31.96 -32.28 12.15
N GLY A 272 -31.14 -33.06 12.85
CA GLY A 272 -31.12 -34.52 12.79
C GLY A 272 -30.44 -35.07 11.53
N TRP A 273 -29.51 -34.32 10.95
CA TRP A 273 -28.72 -34.70 9.78
C TRP A 273 -27.36 -35.26 10.18
N ASP A 274 -26.75 -36.03 9.26
CA ASP A 274 -25.38 -36.50 9.40
C ASP A 274 -24.42 -35.34 9.08
N SER A 275 -23.83 -34.74 10.12
CA SER A 275 -22.95 -33.58 9.98
C SER A 275 -21.68 -33.89 9.20
N GLU A 276 -21.13 -35.09 9.30
CA GLU A 276 -19.95 -35.49 8.52
C GLU A 276 -20.31 -35.60 7.04
N GLU A 277 -21.46 -36.21 6.72
CA GLU A 277 -21.93 -36.36 5.35
C GLU A 277 -22.22 -34.99 4.69
N GLU A 278 -23.01 -34.13 5.34
CA GLU A 278 -23.39 -32.85 4.76
C GLU A 278 -22.19 -31.91 4.59
N ILE A 279 -21.27 -31.85 5.56
CA ILE A 279 -20.06 -31.01 5.46
C ILE A 279 -19.08 -31.56 4.41
N ALA A 280 -18.93 -32.88 4.31
CA ALA A 280 -18.07 -33.49 3.29
C ALA A 280 -18.57 -33.19 1.87
N LYS A 281 -19.89 -33.11 1.64
CA LYS A 281 -20.45 -32.70 0.35
C LYS A 281 -20.00 -31.31 -0.05
N VAL A 282 -20.04 -30.34 0.87
CA VAL A 282 -19.60 -28.96 0.60
C VAL A 282 -18.13 -28.94 0.15
N TYR A 283 -17.24 -29.59 0.91
CA TYR A 283 -15.82 -29.64 0.55
C TYR A 283 -15.57 -30.39 -0.76
N GLN A 284 -16.35 -31.42 -1.05
CA GLN A 284 -16.22 -32.16 -2.30
C GLN A 284 -16.66 -31.32 -3.50
N GLU A 285 -17.77 -30.58 -3.39
CA GLU A 285 -18.24 -29.66 -4.41
C GLU A 285 -17.20 -28.55 -4.67
N ASP A 286 -16.68 -27.92 -3.62
CA ASP A 286 -15.65 -26.88 -3.74
C ASP A 286 -14.35 -27.45 -4.34
N HIS A 287 -13.98 -28.68 -3.99
CA HIS A 287 -12.81 -29.37 -4.55
C HIS A 287 -13.03 -29.73 -6.03
N ASP A 288 -14.21 -30.20 -6.41
CA ASP A 288 -14.55 -30.53 -7.80
C ASP A 288 -14.63 -29.27 -8.68
N ILE A 289 -15.13 -28.15 -8.13
CA ILE A 289 -15.08 -26.82 -8.75
C ILE A 289 -13.61 -26.40 -8.94
N SER A 290 -12.79 -26.51 -7.89
CA SER A 290 -11.36 -26.16 -7.94
C SER A 290 -10.59 -27.01 -8.96
N ARG A 291 -10.89 -28.31 -9.05
CA ARG A 291 -10.27 -29.22 -10.01
C ARG A 291 -10.68 -28.90 -11.44
N THR A 292 -11.96 -28.66 -11.68
CA THR A 292 -12.50 -28.24 -12.98
C THR A 292 -11.85 -26.92 -13.41
N TYR A 293 -11.65 -26.00 -12.47
CA TYR A 293 -10.89 -24.79 -12.71
C TYR A 293 -9.47 -25.08 -13.21
N TYR A 294 -8.67 -25.83 -12.44
CA TYR A 294 -7.28 -26.12 -12.83
C TYR A 294 -7.21 -26.80 -14.19
N ASP A 295 -8.09 -27.77 -14.48
CA ASP A 295 -8.11 -28.45 -15.78
C ASP A 295 -8.53 -27.52 -16.94
N SER A 296 -9.42 -26.55 -16.69
CA SER A 296 -9.87 -25.54 -17.66
C SER A 296 -8.81 -24.46 -17.96
N ALA A 297 -8.04 -24.05 -16.94
CA ALA A 297 -6.93 -23.12 -17.07
C ALA A 297 -5.76 -23.68 -17.90
N TYR A 298 -5.58 -25.00 -17.92
CA TYR A 298 -4.62 -25.69 -18.79
C TYR A 298 -5.13 -25.93 -20.21
N THR A 299 -6.44 -25.87 -20.45
CA THR A 299 -7.07 -26.13 -21.76
C THR A 299 -7.57 -24.88 -22.50
N GLY A 300 -7.46 -23.70 -21.87
CA GLY A 300 -7.66 -22.40 -22.52
C GLY A 300 -9.10 -21.87 -22.49
N GLU A 301 -9.98 -22.47 -21.70
CA GLU A 301 -11.35 -21.98 -21.46
C GLU A 301 -11.47 -21.63 -19.97
N ASN A 302 -11.35 -20.35 -19.62
CA ASN A 302 -11.28 -19.90 -18.22
C ASN A 302 -12.69 -19.70 -17.63
N VAL A 303 -12.99 -20.40 -16.52
CA VAL A 303 -14.01 -20.04 -15.51
C VAL A 303 -13.34 -20.17 -14.13
N LEU A 304 -13.47 -19.17 -13.26
CA LEU A 304 -12.78 -19.12 -11.97
C LEU A 304 -13.64 -18.45 -10.92
N PHE A 305 -13.61 -18.93 -9.68
CA PHE A 305 -14.01 -18.21 -8.48
C PHE A 305 -12.73 -17.99 -7.67
N GLN A 306 -12.42 -16.75 -7.36
CA GLN A 306 -11.29 -16.39 -6.49
C GLN A 306 -11.85 -15.92 -5.14
N HIS A 307 -11.84 -16.82 -4.15
CA HIS A 307 -12.04 -16.43 -2.75
C HIS A 307 -10.78 -15.72 -2.26
N ASP A 308 -10.86 -14.40 -2.12
CA ASP A 308 -9.89 -13.60 -1.36
C ASP A 308 -10.14 -13.87 0.15
N TYR A 309 -9.52 -14.93 0.67
CA TYR A 309 -9.28 -15.05 2.11
C TYR A 309 -7.92 -14.45 2.39
N ASP A 310 -7.90 -13.19 2.84
CA ASP A 310 -6.84 -12.71 3.71
C ASP A 310 -7.37 -11.72 4.75
N ALA A 311 -7.18 -12.13 6.00
CA ALA A 311 -7.14 -11.34 7.24
C ALA A 311 -8.46 -10.81 7.85
N VAL A 312 -9.09 -11.60 8.73
CA VAL A 312 -9.47 -11.14 10.08
C VAL A 312 -9.33 -12.28 11.09
N TRP A 313 -8.35 -12.12 11.97
CA TRP A 313 -8.11 -12.71 13.30
C TRP A 313 -8.88 -13.96 13.73
N SER A 314 -8.07 -14.99 14.05
CA SER A 314 -8.35 -15.99 15.06
C SER A 314 -8.98 -15.37 16.32
N ILE A 315 -10.24 -15.69 16.55
CA ILE A 315 -10.78 -15.84 17.90
C ILE A 315 -11.21 -17.30 17.95
N GLU A 316 -10.56 -18.08 18.81
CA GLU A 316 -11.07 -19.40 19.17
C GLU A 316 -12.45 -19.18 19.82
N TRP A 317 -13.48 -19.76 19.20
CA TRP A 317 -14.84 -19.84 19.73
C TRP A 317 -15.16 -21.30 20.04
#